data_AF-E8KF74-F1
#
_entry.id   AF-E8KF74-F1
#
_cell.length_a   1.000
_cell.length_b   1.000
_cell.length_c   1.000
_cell.angle_alpha   90.00
_cell.angle_beta   90.00
_cell.angle_gamma   90.00
#
_symmetry.space_group_name_H-M   'P 1'
#
loop_
_entity.id
_entity.type
_entity.pdbx_description
1 polymer ?
#
loop_
_entity_poly.entity_id
_entity_poly.type
_entity_poly.pdbx_seq_one_letter_code
_entity_poly.pdbx_strand_id
1 'polypeptide(L)'
;MAKLNELEMPLFLHPGLPFEQVQQSYYVGFSREVSARFSMFAWGWRNEAGVQLIRMILAGVFDKFPKLNVIMGHWGELVPYYLQRLDDSIPQEATGLKRTIVQTFQEQVYVTPSGMMSNPHFAFNQALVGVDRILFSVDYPYLSLNGARAWLENLPISQEDKEKIAYKNAEKLFKL
;
A
#
# COMPACT_ATOMS: atom_id res chain seq x y z
N MET A 1 3.53 14.56 -9.48
CA MET A 1 2.19 14.67 -8.88
C MET A 1 1.22 15.49 -9.72
N ALA A 2 1.50 16.76 -10.04
CA ALA A 2 0.57 17.60 -10.83
C ALA A 2 0.10 16.96 -12.16
N LYS A 3 1.03 16.44 -12.97
CA LYS A 3 0.67 15.79 -14.24
C LYS A 3 -0.13 14.49 -14.06
N LEU A 4 0.20 13.68 -13.05
CA LEU A 4 -0.56 12.46 -12.72
C LEU A 4 -2.00 12.80 -12.31
N ASN A 5 -2.19 13.86 -11.52
CA ASN A 5 -3.51 14.34 -11.13
C ASN A 5 -4.32 14.88 -12.33
N GLU A 6 -3.68 15.60 -13.24
CA GLU A 6 -4.33 16.10 -14.47
C GLU A 6 -4.82 14.95 -15.37
N LEU A 7 -3.99 13.92 -15.54
CA LEU A 7 -4.32 12.74 -16.36
C LEU A 7 -5.20 11.73 -15.62
N GLU A 8 -5.37 11.92 -14.30
CA GLU A 8 -6.00 10.97 -13.38
C GLU A 8 -5.37 9.57 -13.48
N MET A 9 -4.04 9.56 -13.59
CA MET A 9 -3.24 8.34 -13.63
C MET A 9 -2.75 8.00 -12.22
N PRO A 10 -2.88 6.74 -11.77
CA PRO A 10 -2.38 6.33 -10.48
C PRO A 10 -0.84 6.32 -10.44
N LEU A 11 -0.29 6.49 -9.24
CA LEU A 11 1.12 6.26 -8.94
C LEU A 11 1.27 4.96 -8.15
N PHE A 12 1.99 3.98 -8.69
CA PHE A 12 2.42 2.84 -7.87
C PHE A 12 3.68 3.20 -7.09
N LEU A 13 3.61 3.18 -5.76
CA LEU A 13 4.78 3.37 -4.89
C LEU A 13 5.34 2.00 -4.51
N HIS A 14 6.31 1.52 -5.30
CA HIS A 14 6.97 0.24 -5.05
C HIS A 14 8.10 0.39 -4.02
N PRO A 15 8.31 -0.60 -3.14
CA PRO A 15 9.47 -0.64 -2.24
C PRO A 15 10.81 -0.44 -2.94
N GLY A 16 11.69 0.29 -2.26
CA GLY A 16 13.08 0.51 -2.65
C GLY A 16 14.00 0.29 -1.46
N LEU A 17 15.29 0.14 -1.74
CA LEU A 17 16.30 0.04 -0.69
C LEU A 17 16.25 1.29 0.19
N PRO A 18 16.21 1.14 1.53
CA PRO A 18 16.44 2.27 2.44
C PRO A 18 17.80 2.91 2.14
N PHE A 19 17.95 4.21 2.41
CA PHE A 19 19.25 4.87 2.27
C PHE A 19 20.33 4.15 3.09
N GLU A 20 21.57 4.20 2.62
CA GLU A 20 22.70 3.50 3.28
C GLU A 20 22.79 3.85 4.77
N GLN A 21 22.59 5.12 5.13
CA GLN A 21 22.61 5.57 6.51
C GLN A 21 21.53 4.89 7.38
N VAL A 22 20.34 4.65 6.82
CA VAL A 22 19.25 3.92 7.49
C VAL A 22 19.62 2.45 7.61
N GLN A 23 20.20 1.86 6.55
CA GLN A 23 20.67 0.47 6.58
C GLN A 23 21.71 0.24 7.67
N GLN A 24 22.72 1.10 7.75
CA GLN A 24 23.77 1.03 8.78
C GLN A 24 23.22 1.23 10.20
N SER A 25 22.12 1.95 10.36
CA SER A 25 21.55 2.22 11.69
C SER A 25 20.65 1.09 12.19
N TYR A 26 19.86 0.46 11.31
CA TYR A 26 18.80 -0.47 11.73
C TYR A 26 18.98 -1.92 11.27
N TYR A 27 19.70 -2.16 10.18
CA TYR A 27 19.64 -3.44 9.47
C TYR A 27 20.97 -4.20 9.42
N VAL A 28 22.05 -3.67 10.01
CA VAL A 28 23.36 -4.32 10.13
C VAL A 28 23.61 -4.87 11.53
N GLY A 29 24.71 -5.61 11.72
CA GLY A 29 25.06 -6.28 12.98
C GLY A 29 24.88 -7.80 12.95
N PHE A 30 24.49 -8.36 11.79
CA PHE A 30 24.32 -9.79 11.55
C PHE A 30 25.26 -10.28 10.43
N SER A 31 25.11 -11.54 10.00
CA SER A 31 25.78 -12.02 8.79
C SER A 31 25.37 -11.16 7.58
N ARG A 32 26.22 -11.16 6.54
CA ARG A 32 25.97 -10.39 5.30
C ARG A 32 24.62 -10.75 4.69
N GLU A 33 24.27 -12.03 4.63
CA GLU A 33 22.99 -12.48 4.05
C GLU A 33 21.79 -12.02 4.90
N VAL A 34 21.85 -12.18 6.22
CA VAL A 34 20.76 -11.77 7.11
C VAL A 34 20.54 -10.26 7.04
N SER A 35 21.62 -9.47 7.11
CA SER A 35 21.55 -8.01 7.03
C SER A 35 20.96 -7.55 5.69
N ALA A 36 21.37 -8.18 4.58
CA ALA A 36 20.86 -7.87 3.25
C ALA A 36 19.37 -8.20 3.11
N ARG A 37 18.92 -9.39 3.54
CA ARG A 37 17.50 -9.75 3.49
C ARG A 37 16.65 -8.86 4.39
N PHE A 38 17.17 -8.53 5.58
CA PHE A 38 16.50 -7.67 6.56
C PHE A 38 16.31 -6.24 6.05
N SER A 39 17.32 -5.65 5.40
CA SER A 39 17.19 -4.32 4.79
C SER A 39 16.33 -4.30 3.52
N MET A 40 16.21 -5.43 2.82
CA MET A 40 15.40 -5.60 1.61
C MET A 40 14.03 -6.21 1.91
N PHE A 41 13.74 -7.35 1.27
CA PHE A 41 12.42 -7.96 1.13
C PHE A 41 11.85 -8.59 2.39
N ALA A 42 12.67 -8.84 3.40
CA ALA A 42 12.16 -9.34 4.66
C ALA A 42 11.49 -8.23 5.48
N TRP A 43 11.96 -6.97 5.42
CA TRP A 43 11.43 -5.90 6.26
C TRP A 43 11.71 -4.47 5.75
N GLY A 44 12.98 -4.12 5.52
CA GLY A 44 13.43 -2.73 5.42
C GLY A 44 12.77 -1.95 4.28
N TRP A 45 12.72 -2.50 3.08
CA TRP A 45 12.15 -1.78 1.92
C TRP A 45 10.64 -1.47 2.06
N ARG A 46 9.91 -2.21 2.92
CA ARG A 46 8.49 -2.00 3.21
C ARG A 46 8.32 -0.79 4.12
N ASN A 47 9.21 -0.67 5.12
CA ASN A 47 9.24 0.50 5.99
C ASN A 47 9.56 1.77 5.20
N GLU A 48 10.51 1.69 4.24
CA GLU A 48 10.84 2.82 3.37
C GLU A 48 9.62 3.30 2.56
N ALA A 49 8.92 2.37 1.90
CA ALA A 49 7.71 2.70 1.15
C ALA A 49 6.58 3.24 2.03
N GLY A 50 6.36 2.65 3.20
CA GLY A 50 5.35 3.11 4.16
C GLY A 50 5.64 4.51 4.69
N VAL A 51 6.90 4.79 5.06
CA VAL A 51 7.35 6.14 5.46
C VAL A 51 7.16 7.13 4.33
N GLN A 52 7.48 6.75 3.09
CA GLN A 52 7.29 7.63 1.94
C GLN A 52 5.81 8.00 1.73
N LEU A 53 4.89 7.04 1.86
CA LEU A 53 3.45 7.33 1.78
C LEU A 53 3.01 8.27 2.90
N ILE A 54 3.40 7.99 4.14
CA ILE A 54 3.05 8.85 5.30
C ILE A 54 3.58 10.27 5.08
N ARG A 55 4.81 10.42 4.60
CA ARG A 55 5.38 11.74 4.26
C ARG A 55 4.58 12.46 3.18
N MET A 56 4.09 11.74 2.17
CA MET A 56 3.22 12.34 1.15
C MET A 56 1.90 12.83 1.74
N ILE A 57 1.29 12.06 2.65
CA ILE A 57 0.06 12.47 3.35
C ILE A 57 0.33 13.73 4.18
N LEU A 58 1.33 13.69 5.06
CA LEU A 58 1.68 14.79 5.96
C LEU A 58 2.14 16.06 5.21
N ALA A 59 2.71 15.92 4.02
CA ALA A 59 3.07 17.06 3.16
C ALA A 59 1.87 17.69 2.42
N GLY A 60 0.65 17.21 2.65
CA GLY A 60 -0.57 17.74 2.00
C GLY A 60 -0.64 17.45 0.50
N VAL A 61 0.08 16.43 0.01
CA VAL A 61 0.10 16.10 -1.43
C VAL A 61 -1.30 15.78 -1.93
N PHE A 62 -2.06 15.01 -1.17
CA PHE A 62 -3.41 14.57 -1.55
C PHE A 62 -4.45 15.69 -1.47
N ASP A 63 -4.26 16.67 -0.57
CA ASP A 63 -5.11 17.85 -0.51
C ASP A 63 -4.85 18.82 -1.66
N LYS A 64 -3.60 18.87 -2.13
CA LYS A 64 -3.20 19.65 -3.32
C LYS A 64 -3.63 18.96 -4.62
N PHE A 65 -3.69 17.63 -4.63
CA PHE A 65 -3.98 16.81 -5.80
C PHE A 65 -5.11 15.80 -5.51
N PRO A 66 -6.37 16.26 -5.44
CA PRO A 66 -7.51 15.45 -4.99
C PRO A 66 -7.89 14.32 -5.95
N LYS A 67 -7.39 14.33 -7.20
CA LYS A 67 -7.63 13.27 -8.19
C LYS A 67 -6.49 12.24 -8.25
N LEU A 68 -5.39 12.48 -7.53
CA LEU A 68 -4.28 11.53 -7.48
C LEU A 68 -4.71 10.27 -6.74
N ASN A 69 -4.51 9.11 -7.35
CA ASN A 69 -4.60 7.84 -6.63
C ASN A 69 -3.19 7.25 -6.50
N VAL A 70 -2.92 6.61 -5.36
CA VAL A 70 -1.67 5.90 -5.10
C VAL A 70 -1.98 4.42 -4.92
N ILE A 71 -1.13 3.55 -5.45
CA ILE A 71 -1.20 2.11 -5.27
C ILE A 71 -0.02 1.68 -4.41
N MET A 72 -0.30 0.93 -3.35
CA MET A 72 0.67 0.35 -2.43
C MET A 72 0.61 -1.17 -2.51
N GLY A 73 1.78 -1.81 -2.65
CA GLY A 73 1.90 -3.26 -2.59
C GLY A 73 1.81 -3.82 -1.18
N HIS A 74 1.94 -5.16 -1.06
CA HIS A 74 2.16 -5.87 0.21
C HIS A 74 1.18 -5.48 1.32
N TRP A 75 -0.10 -5.36 0.99
CA TRP A 75 -1.17 -4.93 1.89
C TRP A 75 -0.95 -3.53 2.49
N GLY A 76 -0.33 -2.63 1.73
CA GLY A 76 -0.16 -1.23 2.12
C GLY A 76 1.09 -0.94 2.95
N GLU A 77 2.12 -1.78 2.89
CA GLU A 77 3.44 -1.51 3.46
C GLU A 77 3.41 -1.10 4.96
N LEU A 78 2.64 -1.85 5.76
CA LEU A 78 2.43 -1.65 7.20
C LEU A 78 1.63 -0.39 7.59
N VAL A 79 1.43 0.57 6.68
CA VAL A 79 0.71 1.83 6.97
C VAL A 79 -0.71 1.58 7.49
N PRO A 80 -1.54 0.69 6.88
CA PRO A 80 -2.85 0.33 7.41
C PRO A 80 -2.90 0.03 8.90
N TYR A 81 -1.87 -0.62 9.43
CA TYR A 81 -1.83 -1.05 10.82
C TYR A 81 -1.76 0.13 11.82
N TYR A 82 -1.21 1.26 11.40
CA TYR A 82 -0.99 2.42 12.26
C TYR A 82 -1.95 3.59 12.01
N LEU A 83 -2.87 3.51 11.04
CA LEU A 83 -3.67 4.68 10.63
C LEU A 83 -4.43 5.35 11.78
N GLN A 84 -5.14 4.59 12.61
CA GLN A 84 -5.85 5.15 13.78
C GLN A 84 -4.88 5.86 14.73
N ARG A 85 -3.73 5.24 15.02
CA ARG A 85 -2.72 5.84 15.89
C ARG A 85 -2.11 7.10 15.28
N LEU A 86 -1.94 7.16 13.97
CA LEU A 86 -1.43 8.33 13.25
C LEU A 86 -2.38 9.52 13.38
N ASP A 87 -3.69 9.30 13.21
CA ASP A 87 -4.70 10.35 13.42
C ASP A 87 -4.71 10.84 14.87
N ASP A 88 -4.69 9.92 15.85
CA ASP A 88 -4.70 10.30 17.26
C ASP A 88 -3.44 11.05 17.70
N SER A 89 -2.28 10.73 17.09
CA SER A 89 -0.98 11.28 17.51
C SER A 89 -0.57 12.52 16.73
N ILE A 90 -1.07 12.68 15.51
CA ILE A 90 -0.74 13.77 14.59
C ILE A 90 -2.06 14.29 13.99
N PRO A 91 -2.95 14.87 14.81
CA PRO A 91 -4.30 15.21 14.38
C PRO A 91 -4.32 16.36 13.37
N GLN A 92 -5.48 16.61 12.76
CA GLN A 92 -5.63 17.64 11.72
C GLN A 92 -5.23 19.04 12.20
N GLU A 93 -5.48 19.37 13.47
CA GLU A 93 -5.11 20.65 14.07
C GLU A 93 -3.58 20.84 14.14
N ALA A 94 -2.82 19.74 14.27
CA ALA A 94 -1.36 19.76 14.28
C ALA A 94 -0.75 19.78 12.88
N THR A 95 -1.39 19.09 11.92
CA THR A 95 -0.87 18.95 10.56
C THR A 95 -1.33 20.07 9.61
N GLY A 96 -2.49 20.68 9.87
CA GLY A 96 -3.16 21.59 8.94
C GLY A 96 -3.78 20.91 7.72
N LEU A 97 -3.88 19.57 7.70
CA LEU A 97 -4.51 18.82 6.62
C LEU A 97 -6.03 19.03 6.58
N LYS A 98 -6.61 19.02 5.38
CA LYS A 98 -8.05 19.18 5.17
C LYS A 98 -8.86 17.95 5.57
N ARG A 99 -8.25 16.78 5.50
CA ARG A 99 -8.82 15.47 5.89
C ARG A 99 -7.88 14.79 6.87
N THR A 100 -8.40 13.82 7.62
CA THR A 100 -7.55 12.99 8.48
C THR A 100 -6.63 12.09 7.62
N ILE A 101 -5.59 11.53 8.24
CA ILE A 101 -4.67 10.57 7.61
C ILE A 101 -5.46 9.31 7.22
N VAL A 102 -6.36 8.82 8.09
CA VAL A 102 -7.24 7.69 7.79
C VAL A 102 -8.11 7.98 6.57
N GLN A 103 -8.80 9.13 6.55
CA GLN A 103 -9.67 9.52 5.43
C GLN A 103 -8.88 9.61 4.12
N THR A 104 -7.72 10.26 4.13
CA THR A 104 -6.86 10.38 2.95
C THR A 104 -6.45 9.00 2.43
N PHE A 105 -6.10 8.08 3.32
CA PHE A 105 -5.74 6.70 2.95
C PHE A 105 -6.94 5.97 2.31
N GLN A 106 -8.10 5.97 2.95
CA GLN A 106 -9.31 5.30 2.46
C GLN A 106 -9.82 5.86 1.12
N GLU A 107 -9.61 7.16 0.87
CA GLU A 107 -10.11 7.84 -0.33
C GLU A 107 -9.15 7.82 -1.53
N GLN A 108 -7.83 7.73 -1.32
CA GLN A 108 -6.86 7.91 -2.40
C GLN A 108 -5.77 6.82 -2.45
N VAL A 109 -5.80 5.82 -1.57
CA VAL A 109 -4.85 4.71 -1.58
C VAL A 109 -5.56 3.40 -1.93
N TYR A 110 -5.04 2.74 -2.96
CA TYR A 110 -5.32 1.34 -3.29
C TYR A 110 -4.25 0.44 -2.67
N VAL A 111 -4.64 -0.72 -2.18
CA VAL A 111 -3.72 -1.75 -1.67
C VAL A 111 -3.76 -3.01 -2.52
N THR A 112 -2.64 -3.72 -2.59
CA THR A 112 -2.53 -4.96 -3.36
C THR A 112 -1.82 -6.05 -2.53
N PRO A 113 -2.12 -7.35 -2.72
CA PRO A 113 -1.49 -8.42 -1.96
C PRO A 113 -0.02 -8.66 -2.32
N SER A 114 0.40 -8.33 -3.55
CA SER A 114 1.76 -8.59 -4.06
C SER A 114 2.25 -10.01 -3.74
N GLY A 115 1.41 -11.02 -4.00
CA GLY A 115 1.71 -12.42 -3.71
C GLY A 115 1.60 -12.86 -2.24
N MET A 116 1.31 -11.95 -1.30
CA MET A 116 1.02 -12.28 0.11
C MET A 116 -0.44 -12.73 0.29
N MET A 117 -0.77 -13.93 -0.21
CA MET A 117 -2.12 -14.50 -0.26
C MET A 117 -2.64 -15.00 1.10
N SER A 118 -2.86 -14.08 2.04
CA SER A 118 -3.24 -14.34 3.43
C SER A 118 -4.65 -13.81 3.72
N ASN A 119 -5.56 -14.69 4.17
CA ASN A 119 -6.93 -14.33 4.52
C ASN A 119 -7.00 -13.31 5.67
N PRO A 120 -6.20 -13.43 6.76
CA PRO A 120 -6.15 -12.40 7.79
C PRO A 120 -5.77 -11.01 7.27
N HIS A 121 -4.77 -10.92 6.38
CA HIS A 121 -4.38 -9.63 5.79
C HIS A 121 -5.50 -9.04 4.92
N PHE A 122 -6.16 -9.89 4.13
CA PHE A 122 -7.31 -9.49 3.34
C PHE A 122 -8.45 -8.97 4.22
N ALA A 123 -8.88 -9.73 5.23
CA ALA A 123 -9.99 -9.35 6.09
C ALA A 123 -9.74 -8.00 6.80
N PHE A 124 -8.51 -7.79 7.28
CA PHE A 124 -8.12 -6.51 7.88
C PHE A 124 -8.22 -5.34 6.90
N ASN A 125 -7.64 -5.48 5.70
CA ASN A 125 -7.68 -4.42 4.71
C ASN A 125 -9.08 -4.19 4.14
N GLN A 126 -9.86 -5.26 3.94
CA GLN A 126 -11.25 -5.17 3.51
C GLN A 126 -12.09 -4.37 4.51
N ALA A 127 -11.94 -4.64 5.80
CA ALA A 127 -12.65 -3.89 6.85
C ALA A 127 -12.20 -2.42 6.91
N LEU A 128 -10.94 -2.14 6.59
CA LEU A 128 -10.36 -0.81 6.69
C LEU A 128 -10.66 0.10 5.49
N VAL A 129 -10.48 -0.39 4.26
CA VAL A 129 -10.59 0.43 3.03
C VAL A 129 -11.75 0.03 2.12
N GLY A 130 -12.40 -1.10 2.40
CA GLY A 130 -13.43 -1.64 1.52
C GLY A 130 -12.86 -2.32 0.26
N VAL A 131 -13.70 -3.13 -0.37
CA VAL A 131 -13.32 -3.92 -1.56
C VAL A 131 -12.93 -3.02 -2.75
N ASP A 132 -13.55 -1.84 -2.88
CA ASP A 132 -13.30 -0.92 -4.01
C ASP A 132 -11.89 -0.32 -4.01
N ARG A 133 -11.12 -0.51 -2.93
CA ARG A 133 -9.72 -0.05 -2.76
C ARG A 133 -8.70 -1.19 -2.80
N ILE A 134 -9.10 -2.40 -3.16
CA ILE A 134 -8.22 -3.56 -3.24
C ILE A 134 -8.04 -3.97 -4.72
N LEU A 135 -6.79 -4.12 -5.15
CA LEU A 135 -6.43 -4.64 -6.48
C LEU A 135 -5.72 -5.99 -6.35
N PHE A 136 -5.97 -6.90 -7.29
CA PHE A 136 -5.20 -8.14 -7.37
C PHE A 136 -3.78 -7.89 -7.89
N SER A 137 -2.79 -8.61 -7.33
CA SER A 137 -1.39 -8.59 -7.79
C SER A 137 -0.62 -9.76 -7.20
N VAL A 138 0.49 -10.14 -7.85
CA VAL A 138 1.22 -11.39 -7.55
C VAL A 138 2.72 -11.21 -7.36
N ASP A 139 3.28 -10.06 -7.74
CA ASP A 139 4.72 -9.78 -7.68
C ASP A 139 5.60 -10.73 -8.52
N TYR A 140 5.14 -11.05 -9.73
CA TYR A 140 5.91 -11.83 -10.70
C TYR A 140 7.06 -10.98 -11.26
N PRO A 141 8.28 -11.55 -11.46
CA PRO A 141 8.67 -12.96 -11.30
C PRO A 141 9.27 -13.33 -9.93
N TYR A 142 9.23 -12.43 -8.94
CA TYR A 142 9.82 -12.67 -7.63
C TYR A 142 9.05 -13.72 -6.82
N LEU A 143 7.72 -13.74 -6.96
CA LEU A 143 6.85 -14.76 -6.40
C LEU A 143 6.17 -15.60 -7.49
N SER A 144 5.83 -16.82 -7.12
CA SER A 144 5.10 -17.75 -7.99
C SER A 144 3.63 -17.35 -8.12
N LEU A 145 3.04 -17.61 -9.29
CA LEU A 145 1.60 -17.48 -9.52
C LEU A 145 0.79 -18.60 -8.85
N ASN A 146 1.46 -19.66 -8.36
CA ASN A 146 0.81 -20.84 -7.81
C ASN A 146 -0.10 -20.48 -6.63
N GLY A 147 -1.38 -20.88 -6.72
CA GLY A 147 -2.36 -20.65 -5.64
C GLY A 147 -2.98 -19.25 -5.61
N ALA A 148 -2.44 -18.26 -6.33
CA ALA A 148 -2.94 -16.89 -6.33
C ALA A 148 -4.40 -16.78 -6.81
N ARG A 149 -4.71 -17.46 -7.93
CA ARG A 149 -6.08 -17.54 -8.47
C ARG A 149 -7.01 -18.29 -7.52
N ALA A 150 -6.60 -19.47 -7.08
CA ALA A 150 -7.39 -20.30 -6.18
C ALA A 150 -7.68 -19.58 -4.86
N TRP A 151 -6.74 -18.79 -4.34
CA TRP A 151 -6.95 -17.96 -3.16
C TRP A 151 -8.09 -16.96 -3.37
N LEU A 152 -8.07 -16.20 -4.46
CA LEU A 152 -9.13 -15.22 -4.77
C LEU A 152 -10.50 -15.89 -4.95
N GLU A 153 -10.54 -17.01 -5.69
CA GLU A 153 -11.77 -17.79 -5.92
C GLU A 153 -12.37 -18.33 -4.62
N ASN A 154 -11.54 -18.63 -3.62
CA ASN A 154 -11.96 -19.17 -2.32
C ASN A 154 -12.18 -18.11 -1.22
N LEU A 155 -12.01 -16.81 -1.50
CA LEU A 155 -12.34 -15.79 -0.50
C LEU A 155 -13.83 -15.84 -0.11
N PRO A 156 -14.18 -15.67 1.18
CA PRO A 156 -15.56 -15.74 1.67
C PRO A 156 -16.30 -14.41 1.46
N ILE A 157 -16.30 -13.91 0.22
CA ILE A 157 -16.95 -12.66 -0.19
C ILE A 157 -17.84 -12.92 -1.41
N SER A 158 -18.66 -11.94 -1.75
CA SER A 158 -19.56 -12.05 -2.91
C SER A 158 -18.79 -12.26 -4.21
N GLN A 159 -19.43 -12.87 -5.20
CA GLN A 159 -18.83 -13.01 -6.54
C GLN A 159 -18.54 -11.63 -7.16
N GLU A 160 -19.40 -10.65 -6.91
CA GLU A 160 -19.20 -9.27 -7.36
C GLU A 160 -17.91 -8.67 -6.78
N ASP A 161 -17.66 -8.86 -5.48
CA ASP A 161 -16.45 -8.36 -4.82
C ASP A 161 -15.18 -9.06 -5.32
N LYS A 162 -15.27 -10.37 -5.63
CA LYS A 162 -14.15 -11.09 -6.28
C LYS A 162 -13.82 -10.49 -7.63
N GLU A 163 -14.83 -10.15 -8.43
CA GLU A 163 -14.64 -9.52 -9.74
C GLU A 163 -14.06 -8.11 -9.64
N LYS A 164 -14.47 -7.34 -8.62
CA LYS A 164 -13.87 -6.03 -8.31
C LYS A 164 -12.36 -6.15 -8.08
N ILE A 165 -11.95 -7.06 -7.20
CA ILE A 165 -10.54 -7.29 -6.89
C ILE A 165 -9.79 -7.86 -8.10
N ALA A 166 -10.39 -8.81 -8.80
CA ALA A 166 -9.80 -9.49 -9.95
C ALA A 166 -9.50 -8.53 -11.11
N TYR A 167 -10.44 -7.66 -11.46
CA TYR A 167 -10.30 -6.81 -12.66
C TYR A 167 -11.07 -5.48 -12.61
N LYS A 168 -12.32 -5.40 -12.11
CA LYS A 168 -13.14 -4.18 -12.31
C LYS A 168 -12.55 -2.94 -11.64
N ASN A 169 -11.91 -3.09 -10.48
CA ASN A 169 -11.23 -1.96 -9.84
C ASN A 169 -10.05 -1.46 -10.68
N ALA A 170 -9.29 -2.38 -11.29
CA ALA A 170 -8.18 -2.05 -12.17
C ALA A 170 -8.66 -1.42 -13.48
N GLU A 171 -9.70 -1.96 -14.12
CA GLU A 171 -10.32 -1.37 -15.31
C GLU A 171 -10.75 0.07 -15.07
N LYS A 172 -11.47 0.31 -13.96
CA LYS A 172 -11.88 1.65 -13.56
C LYS A 172 -10.69 2.59 -13.30
N LEU A 173 -9.68 2.11 -12.59
CA LEU A 173 -8.53 2.93 -12.18
C LEU A 173 -7.60 3.26 -13.36
N PHE A 174 -7.39 2.31 -14.27
CA PHE A 174 -6.47 2.44 -15.40
C PHE A 174 -7.18 2.83 -16.71
N LYS A 175 -8.50 2.97 -16.70
CA LYS A 175 -9.32 3.36 -17.87
C LYS A 175 -9.16 2.38 -19.04
N LEU A 176 -9.26 1.09 -18.74
CA LEU A 176 -9.18 -0.02 -19.71
C LEU A 176 -10.52 -0.32 -20.36
#